data_AF-A0A7S0J4I6-F1
#
_entry.id   AF-A0A7S0J4I6-F1
#
_cell.length_a   1.000
_cell.length_b   1.000
_cell.length_c   1.000
_cell.angle_alpha   90.00
_cell.angle_beta   90.00
_cell.angle_gamma   90.00
#
_symmetry.space_group_name_H-M   'P 1'
#
loop_
_entity.id
_entity.type
_entity.pdbx_description
1 polymer ?
#
loop_
_entity_poly.entity_id
_entity_poly.type
_entity_poly.pdbx_seq_one_letter_code
_entity_poly.pdbx_strand_id
1 'polypeptide(L)'
;ATAAQPPSSAAAPALAAPAPALAAPAPTATATVGTPAASSAPPSAAPTAQLDDDFKPSAAIVEVLINFLIRVALIAGESKDTTGLSDKCVSLLSQGLSVWPDANIKFNFFEKQLVAHSDPSSALLTGLSILRAILVVQPHFLHDNLKPLHTLLRPAFQQHTDDAKMVSSLCAFLSEALEALESIAAKGGTEVRAEVTPFVLWISDTIGAGLGSPKEAVVYGSLQLLQAVGSYSPELLDQH
;
A
#
# COMPACT_ATOMS: atom_id res chain seq x y z
N ALA A 1 45.19 12.20 -43.08
CA ALA A 1 43.77 12.16 -42.68
C ALA A 1 43.70 12.31 -41.17
N THR A 2 43.33 13.52 -40.75
CA THR A 2 42.62 13.89 -39.50
C THR A 2 43.34 13.59 -38.16
N ALA A 3 44.09 14.52 -37.53
CA ALA A 3 43.70 15.76 -36.81
C ALA A 3 43.00 15.47 -35.47
N ALA A 4 43.24 16.14 -34.34
CA ALA A 4 44.19 17.17 -33.90
C ALA A 4 44.09 17.28 -32.35
N GLN A 5 45.11 17.91 -31.77
CA GLN A 5 45.39 18.32 -30.38
C GLN A 5 44.24 18.77 -29.42
N PRO A 6 44.43 18.66 -28.08
CA PRO A 6 43.83 19.48 -27.01
C PRO A 6 44.63 20.83 -26.84
N PRO A 7 44.47 21.76 -25.84
CA PRO A 7 43.73 21.73 -24.56
C PRO A 7 43.09 23.09 -24.08
N SER A 8 42.56 23.07 -22.83
CA SER A 8 42.54 24.15 -21.82
C SER A 8 41.59 25.36 -21.94
N SER A 9 40.69 25.55 -20.96
CA SER A 9 40.80 26.61 -19.94
C SER A 9 39.53 26.75 -19.07
N ALA A 10 39.75 27.25 -17.86
CA ALA A 10 38.91 27.45 -16.70
C ALA A 10 37.67 28.34 -16.86
N ALA A 11 36.67 28.13 -15.98
CA ALA A 11 36.01 29.19 -15.19
C ALA A 11 35.01 28.59 -14.18
N ALA A 12 35.18 28.90 -12.89
CA ALA A 12 34.11 28.91 -11.88
C ALA A 12 33.18 30.14 -12.15
N PRO A 13 31.97 30.31 -11.56
CA PRO A 13 31.83 30.59 -10.11
C PRO A 13 30.46 30.29 -9.41
N ALA A 14 30.50 30.45 -8.08
CA ALA A 14 29.56 31.12 -7.16
C ALA A 14 28.09 30.70 -6.93
N LEU A 15 27.85 30.27 -5.67
CA LEU A 15 27.00 30.91 -4.64
C LEU A 15 25.85 31.84 -5.10
N ALA A 16 24.60 31.52 -4.72
CA ALA A 16 23.68 32.38 -3.96
C ALA A 16 22.22 31.85 -3.96
N ALA A 17 21.65 31.70 -2.77
CA ALA A 17 20.20 31.70 -2.52
C ALA A 17 19.60 33.09 -2.91
N PRO A 18 18.27 33.31 -3.07
CA PRO A 18 17.29 33.14 -1.99
C PRO A 18 15.82 32.78 -2.42
N ALA A 19 15.01 32.31 -1.46
CA ALA A 19 13.54 32.51 -1.41
C ALA A 19 13.26 33.86 -0.70
N PRO A 20 12.02 34.39 -0.50
CA PRO A 20 10.66 33.94 -0.90
C PRO A 20 9.79 35.09 -1.49
N ALA A 21 8.54 34.83 -1.90
CA ALA A 21 7.46 35.85 -1.83
C ALA A 21 6.05 35.24 -1.98
N LEU A 22 5.29 35.34 -0.89
CA LEU A 22 3.82 35.30 -0.85
C LEU A 22 3.22 36.40 -1.73
N ALA A 23 2.13 36.10 -2.44
CA ALA A 23 1.20 37.13 -2.92
C ALA A 23 -0.25 36.65 -2.69
N ALA A 24 -0.86 37.20 -1.64
CA ALA A 24 -2.29 37.18 -1.40
C ALA A 24 -3.00 38.21 -2.28
N PRO A 25 -4.24 37.98 -2.76
CA PRO A 25 -5.09 39.05 -3.26
C PRO A 25 -5.92 39.67 -2.12
N ALA A 26 -5.71 40.96 -1.89
CA ALA A 26 -6.54 41.82 -1.03
C ALA A 26 -7.84 42.24 -1.76
N PRO A 27 -8.98 42.40 -1.05
CA PRO A 27 -10.19 43.00 -1.61
C PRO A 27 -10.19 44.53 -1.44
N THR A 28 -10.47 45.24 -2.53
CA THR A 28 -10.69 46.69 -2.55
C THR A 28 -12.12 47.01 -2.11
N ALA A 29 -12.26 47.83 -1.06
CA ALA A 29 -13.52 48.43 -0.65
C ALA A 29 -13.69 49.81 -1.31
N THR A 30 -14.88 50.08 -1.84
CA THR A 30 -15.35 51.45 -2.09
C THR A 30 -16.82 51.53 -1.69
N ALA A 31 -17.10 52.38 -0.70
CA ALA A 31 -18.42 52.69 -0.18
C ALA A 31 -19.10 53.79 -1.02
N THR A 32 -20.41 53.66 -1.24
CA THR A 32 -21.30 54.80 -1.47
C THR A 32 -22.65 54.56 -0.77
N VAL A 33 -23.05 55.58 -0.02
CA VAL A 33 -24.22 55.66 0.86
C VAL A 33 -25.46 56.07 0.07
N GLY A 34 -26.62 55.48 0.39
CA GLY A 34 -27.94 55.92 -0.04
C GLY A 34 -29.07 55.20 0.71
N THR A 35 -29.48 55.74 1.85
CA THR A 35 -30.78 55.51 2.53
C THR A 35 -31.82 56.48 1.89
N PRO A 36 -33.18 56.37 2.06
CA PRO A 36 -33.94 55.58 3.04
C PRO A 36 -35.24 54.90 2.54
N ALA A 37 -35.75 53.91 3.28
CA ALA A 37 -37.20 53.68 3.47
C ALA A 37 -37.43 52.63 4.56
N ALA A 38 -38.28 52.96 5.52
CA ALA A 38 -38.60 52.21 6.73
C ALA A 38 -39.39 50.92 6.46
N SER A 39 -39.09 49.85 7.20
CA SER A 39 -40.12 48.93 7.69
C SER A 39 -39.60 48.14 8.89
N SER A 40 -40.36 48.18 9.97
CA SER A 40 -40.04 47.68 11.31
C SER A 40 -40.48 46.21 11.46
N ALA A 41 -39.57 45.31 11.84
CA ALA A 41 -39.89 43.98 12.39
C ALA A 41 -38.72 43.48 13.28
N PRO A 42 -38.97 42.76 14.39
CA PRO A 42 -37.96 42.46 15.42
C PRO A 42 -36.95 41.38 14.99
N PRO A 43 -35.74 41.35 15.59
CA PRO A 43 -34.73 40.35 15.27
C PRO A 43 -35.10 39.00 15.91
N SER A 44 -35.74 38.12 15.14
CA SER A 44 -35.85 36.72 15.54
C SER A 44 -34.50 36.06 15.34
N ALA A 45 -33.92 35.66 16.48
CA ALA A 45 -32.84 34.71 16.69
C ALA A 45 -31.99 34.33 15.46
N ALA A 46 -30.69 34.66 15.55
CA ALA A 46 -29.64 33.99 14.79
C ALA A 46 -29.93 32.49 14.68
N PRO A 47 -29.72 31.85 13.52
CA PRO A 47 -29.71 30.40 13.50
C PRO A 47 -28.58 29.98 14.44
N THR A 48 -28.97 29.40 15.58
CA THR A 48 -28.11 28.63 16.45
C THR A 48 -27.26 27.77 15.54
N ALA A 49 -25.95 28.04 15.56
CA ALA A 49 -24.97 27.19 14.93
C ALA A 49 -25.29 25.76 15.32
N GLN A 50 -25.72 24.96 14.34
CA GLN A 50 -25.80 23.52 14.44
C GLN A 50 -24.35 23.04 14.41
N LEU A 51 -23.62 23.34 15.48
CA LEU A 51 -22.27 22.87 15.79
C LEU A 51 -22.42 21.56 16.55
N ASP A 52 -23.03 20.56 15.92
CA ASP A 52 -23.01 19.16 16.36
C ASP A 52 -23.46 18.28 15.18
N ASP A 53 -22.85 18.52 14.01
CA ASP A 53 -22.67 17.45 13.03
C ASP A 53 -21.34 16.81 13.43
N ASP A 54 -21.41 15.72 14.19
CA ASP A 54 -20.32 14.81 14.45
C ASP A 54 -19.68 14.50 13.09
N PHE A 55 -18.56 15.16 12.76
CA PHE A 55 -18.00 15.14 11.41
C PHE A 55 -17.50 13.73 11.11
N LYS A 56 -18.40 12.89 10.59
CA LYS A 56 -18.08 11.59 10.06
C LYS A 56 -17.55 11.81 8.65
N PRO A 57 -16.25 11.59 8.37
CA PRO A 57 -15.73 11.72 7.03
C PRO A 57 -16.54 10.83 6.08
N SER A 58 -16.96 11.37 4.94
CA SER A 58 -17.70 10.60 3.95
C SER A 58 -16.85 9.43 3.44
N ALA A 59 -17.50 8.38 2.91
CA ALA A 59 -16.80 7.22 2.37
C ALA A 59 -15.74 7.62 1.32
N ALA A 60 -15.99 8.69 0.55
CA ALA A 60 -15.02 9.23 -0.40
C ALA A 60 -13.78 9.82 0.28
N ILE A 61 -13.94 10.52 1.40
CA ILE A 61 -12.81 11.08 2.17
C ILE A 61 -12.01 9.94 2.82
N VAL A 62 -12.70 8.95 3.40
CA VAL A 62 -12.06 7.75 3.96
C VAL A 62 -11.25 6.99 2.90
N GLU A 63 -11.84 6.78 1.71
CA GLU A 63 -11.14 6.17 0.57
C GLU A 63 -9.86 6.95 0.23
N VAL A 64 -9.93 8.28 0.14
CA VAL A 64 -8.77 9.12 -0.14
C VAL A 64 -7.71 8.98 0.93
N LEU A 65 -8.08 9.00 2.22
CA LEU A 65 -7.14 8.89 3.33
C LEU A 65 -6.42 7.53 3.37
N ILE A 66 -7.18 6.44 3.26
CA ILE A 66 -6.63 5.08 3.28
C ILE A 66 -5.70 4.86 2.09
N ASN A 67 -6.14 5.22 0.88
CA ASN A 67 -5.29 5.07 -0.31
C ASN A 67 -4.09 6.03 -0.30
N PHE A 68 -4.20 7.21 0.32
CA PHE A 68 -3.07 8.10 0.54
C PHE A 68 -2.02 7.45 1.46
N LEU A 69 -2.45 6.89 2.61
CA LEU A 69 -1.56 6.19 3.53
C LEU A 69 -0.84 5.02 2.84
N ILE A 70 -1.53 4.23 2.04
CA ILE A 70 -0.93 3.13 1.26
C ILE A 70 0.16 3.66 0.33
N ARG A 71 -0.13 4.70 -0.46
CA ARG A 71 0.86 5.27 -1.39
C ARG A 71 2.07 5.85 -0.67
N VAL A 72 1.85 6.61 0.41
CA VAL A 72 2.95 7.22 1.18
C VAL A 72 3.79 6.14 1.86
N ALA A 73 3.17 5.10 2.40
CA ALA A 73 3.90 3.97 2.98
C ALA A 73 4.81 3.31 1.96
N LEU A 74 4.30 3.02 0.75
CA LEU A 74 5.07 2.41 -0.33
C LEU A 74 6.24 3.31 -0.78
N ILE A 75 6.00 4.60 -0.99
CA ILE A 75 7.04 5.57 -1.39
C ILE A 75 8.11 5.70 -0.29
N ALA A 76 7.69 5.81 0.96
CA ALA A 76 8.60 5.94 2.11
C ALA A 76 9.40 4.65 2.39
N GLY A 77 8.88 3.50 1.97
CA GLY A 77 9.55 2.21 2.10
C GLY A 77 10.83 2.08 1.26
N GLU A 78 10.93 2.83 0.16
CA GLU A 78 12.13 2.86 -0.70
C GLU A 78 13.16 3.91 -0.26
N SER A 79 12.68 5.01 0.29
CA SER A 79 13.53 6.15 0.61
C SER A 79 14.29 5.91 1.92
N LYS A 80 15.62 5.75 1.82
CA LYS A 80 16.51 5.66 2.99
C LYS A 80 16.42 6.90 3.91
N ASP A 81 16.06 8.05 3.34
CA ASP A 81 15.89 9.32 4.06
C ASP A 81 14.62 9.37 4.93
N THR A 82 13.64 8.49 4.70
CA THR A 82 12.39 8.43 5.46
C THR A 82 12.33 7.22 6.39
N THR A 83 13.44 6.95 7.09
CA THR A 83 13.57 5.80 7.98
C THR A 83 12.45 5.81 9.04
N GLY A 84 11.63 4.75 9.05
CA GLY A 84 10.52 4.56 10.00
C GLY A 84 9.22 5.31 9.66
N LEU A 85 9.15 6.04 8.55
CA LEU A 85 7.90 6.65 8.08
C LEU A 85 6.95 5.60 7.51
N SER A 86 7.46 4.64 6.74
CA SER A 86 6.66 3.54 6.19
C SER A 86 5.96 2.74 7.30
N ASP A 87 6.70 2.36 8.33
CA ASP A 87 6.18 1.63 9.51
C ASP A 87 5.08 2.42 10.23
N LYS A 88 5.28 3.73 10.44
CA LYS A 88 4.25 4.62 10.99
C LYS A 88 3.02 4.69 10.11
N CYS A 89 3.17 4.78 8.79
CA CYS A 89 2.05 4.78 7.86
C CYS A 89 1.28 3.45 7.88
N VAL A 90 1.97 2.31 8.01
CA VAL A 90 1.34 1.00 8.17
C VAL A 90 0.57 0.92 9.49
N SER A 91 1.13 1.43 10.58
CA SER A 91 0.44 1.50 11.87
C SER A 91 -0.81 2.39 11.82
N LEU A 92 -0.70 3.58 11.21
CA LEU A 92 -1.85 4.47 10.99
C LEU A 92 -2.89 3.86 10.06
N LEU A 93 -2.48 3.11 9.05
CA LEU A 93 -3.37 2.38 8.17
C LEU A 93 -4.15 1.31 8.94
N SER A 94 -3.46 0.51 9.77
CA SER A 94 -4.12 -0.51 10.60
C SER A 94 -5.15 0.13 11.55
N GLN A 95 -4.81 1.25 12.19
CA GLN A 95 -5.75 1.99 13.02
C GLN A 95 -6.91 2.57 12.20
N GLY A 96 -6.64 3.12 11.02
CA GLY A 96 -7.66 3.65 10.12
C GLY A 96 -8.64 2.59 9.64
N LEU A 97 -8.14 1.40 9.26
CA LEU A 97 -8.97 0.27 8.85
C LEU A 97 -9.78 -0.30 10.03
N SER A 98 -9.24 -0.26 11.25
CA SER A 98 -10.02 -0.64 12.44
C SER A 98 -11.23 0.28 12.69
N VAL A 99 -11.18 1.53 12.25
CA VAL A 99 -12.29 2.49 12.34
C VAL A 99 -13.19 2.40 11.12
N TRP A 100 -12.61 2.15 9.94
CA TRP A 100 -13.30 2.09 8.66
C TRP A 100 -13.05 0.74 7.96
N PRO A 101 -13.71 -0.34 8.42
CA PRO A 101 -13.52 -1.67 7.87
C PRO A 101 -14.14 -1.85 6.49
N ASP A 102 -14.96 -0.90 6.01
CA ASP A 102 -15.58 -0.91 4.68
C ASP A 102 -14.87 0.04 3.70
N ALA A 103 -13.66 0.53 4.05
CA ALA A 103 -12.91 1.42 3.19
C ALA A 103 -12.58 0.75 1.84
N ASN A 104 -12.81 1.46 0.75
CA ASN A 104 -12.52 0.96 -0.59
C ASN A 104 -11.01 1.07 -0.89
N ILE A 105 -10.34 -0.07 -1.06
CA ILE A 105 -8.90 -0.15 -1.35
C ILE A 105 -8.71 -0.60 -2.79
N LYS A 106 -7.83 0.06 -3.54
CA LYS A 106 -7.55 -0.31 -4.94
C LYS A 106 -6.21 -1.02 -5.05
N PHE A 107 -6.23 -2.27 -5.51
CA PHE A 107 -5.01 -3.08 -5.65
C PHE A 107 -3.99 -2.49 -6.64
N ASN A 108 -4.45 -1.73 -7.64
CA ASN A 108 -3.60 -1.06 -8.64
C ASN A 108 -2.49 -0.17 -8.04
N PHE A 109 -2.63 0.29 -6.79
CA PHE A 109 -1.55 1.02 -6.12
C PHE A 109 -0.34 0.14 -5.83
N PHE A 110 -0.53 -1.12 -5.46
CA PHE A 110 0.57 -2.05 -5.23
C PHE A 110 1.31 -2.36 -6.53
N GLU A 111 0.59 -2.64 -7.61
CA GLU A 111 1.20 -2.96 -8.91
C GLU A 111 2.00 -1.77 -9.47
N LYS A 112 1.38 -0.58 -9.52
CA LYS A 112 2.04 0.60 -10.06
C LYS A 112 3.24 1.03 -9.25
N GLN A 113 3.16 0.96 -7.93
CA GLN A 113 4.31 1.27 -7.08
C GLN A 113 5.40 0.21 -7.27
N LEU A 114 5.09 -1.08 -7.20
CA LEU A 114 6.13 -2.10 -7.30
C LEU A 114 6.90 -2.07 -8.64
N VAL A 115 6.22 -1.74 -9.75
CA VAL A 115 6.87 -1.56 -11.07
C VAL A 115 7.68 -0.26 -11.16
N ALA A 116 7.27 0.79 -10.48
CA ALA A 116 7.93 2.10 -10.53
C ALA A 116 9.17 2.19 -9.61
N HIS A 117 9.30 1.27 -8.66
CA HIS A 117 10.33 1.31 -7.63
C HIS A 117 11.69 0.83 -8.14
N SER A 118 12.75 1.52 -7.71
CA SER A 118 14.15 1.22 -8.07
C SER A 118 14.71 0.03 -7.27
N ASP A 119 14.17 -0.18 -6.07
CA ASP A 119 14.47 -1.33 -5.21
C ASP A 119 13.17 -2.14 -4.98
N PRO A 120 12.92 -3.19 -5.78
CA PRO A 120 11.66 -3.92 -5.71
C PRO A 120 11.50 -4.68 -4.38
N SER A 121 12.59 -5.04 -3.70
CA SER A 121 12.55 -5.85 -2.47
C SER A 121 12.01 -5.07 -1.27
N SER A 122 12.49 -3.85 -1.04
CA SER A 122 12.02 -2.99 0.05
C SER A 122 10.56 -2.55 -0.14
N ALA A 123 10.20 -2.22 -1.39
CA ALA A 123 8.83 -1.90 -1.77
C ALA A 123 7.90 -3.10 -1.54
N LEU A 124 8.33 -4.30 -1.90
CA LEU A 124 7.57 -5.54 -1.71
C LEU A 124 7.40 -5.90 -0.24
N LEU A 125 8.43 -5.78 0.60
CA LEU A 125 8.34 -5.98 2.05
C LEU A 125 7.30 -5.04 2.68
N THR A 126 7.33 -3.77 2.28
CA THR A 126 6.36 -2.78 2.73
C THR A 126 4.96 -3.11 2.22
N GLY A 127 4.83 -3.52 0.95
CA GLY A 127 3.59 -3.95 0.34
C GLY A 127 2.97 -5.16 1.04
N LEU A 128 3.77 -6.18 1.38
CA LEU A 128 3.33 -7.34 2.16
C LEU A 128 2.84 -6.94 3.56
N SER A 129 3.54 -6.01 4.21
CA SER A 129 3.13 -5.50 5.53
C SER A 129 1.79 -4.76 5.47
N ILE A 130 1.58 -3.94 4.43
CA ILE A 130 0.30 -3.27 4.17
C ILE A 130 -0.80 -4.30 3.88
N LEU A 131 -0.53 -5.29 3.03
CA LEU A 131 -1.50 -6.32 2.68
C LEU A 131 -1.93 -7.13 3.90
N ARG A 132 -0.99 -7.48 4.80
CA ARG A 132 -1.33 -8.11 6.08
C ARG A 132 -2.24 -7.24 6.94
N ALA A 133 -1.96 -5.95 7.05
CA ALA A 133 -2.83 -5.02 7.79
C ALA A 133 -4.26 -4.95 7.20
N ILE A 134 -4.39 -5.05 5.87
CA ILE A 134 -5.68 -5.11 5.19
C ILE A 134 -6.39 -6.44 5.46
N LEU A 135 -5.66 -7.56 5.37
CA LEU A 135 -6.21 -8.91 5.56
C LEU A 135 -6.90 -9.10 6.92
N VAL A 136 -6.33 -8.52 7.99
CA VAL A 136 -6.90 -8.61 9.34
C VAL A 136 -8.32 -8.01 9.42
N VAL A 137 -8.61 -7.00 8.60
CA VAL A 137 -9.87 -6.25 8.65
C VAL A 137 -10.82 -6.67 7.52
N GLN A 138 -10.30 -6.87 6.31
CA GLN A 138 -11.04 -7.18 5.10
C GLN A 138 -10.47 -8.44 4.42
N PRO A 139 -10.78 -9.65 4.91
CA PRO A 139 -10.27 -10.88 4.32
C PRO A 139 -10.78 -11.09 2.88
N HIS A 140 -11.99 -10.61 2.56
CA HIS A 140 -12.57 -10.71 1.21
C HIS A 140 -11.73 -10.01 0.13
N PHE A 141 -10.96 -8.98 0.53
CA PHE A 141 -10.09 -8.24 -0.39
C PHE A 141 -9.13 -9.16 -1.14
N LEU A 142 -8.69 -10.25 -0.49
CA LEU A 142 -7.78 -11.22 -1.08
C LEU A 142 -8.44 -12.03 -2.20
N HIS A 143 -9.66 -12.48 -1.95
CA HIS A 143 -10.47 -13.23 -2.91
C HIS A 143 -10.69 -12.41 -4.19
N ASP A 144 -11.11 -11.15 -4.03
CA ASP A 144 -11.42 -10.25 -5.14
C ASP A 144 -10.18 -9.91 -5.99
N ASN A 145 -8.98 -10.05 -5.41
CA ASN A 145 -7.71 -9.66 -6.02
C ASN A 145 -6.69 -10.81 -6.18
N LEU A 146 -7.13 -12.07 -6.22
CA LEU A 146 -6.24 -13.24 -6.34
C LEU A 146 -5.30 -13.16 -7.56
N LYS A 147 -5.81 -12.70 -8.71
CA LYS A 147 -5.01 -12.58 -9.95
C LYS A 147 -3.93 -11.49 -9.86
N PRO A 148 -4.25 -10.23 -9.46
CA PRO A 148 -3.23 -9.23 -9.16
C PRO A 148 -2.23 -9.67 -8.09
N LEU A 149 -2.71 -10.35 -7.04
CA LEU A 149 -1.86 -10.85 -5.97
C LEU A 149 -0.86 -11.88 -6.46
N HIS A 150 -1.29 -12.83 -7.29
CA HIS A 150 -0.40 -13.79 -7.95
C HIS A 150 0.75 -13.11 -8.70
N THR A 151 0.42 -12.05 -9.43
CA THR A 151 1.39 -11.28 -10.21
C THR A 151 2.36 -10.52 -9.31
N LEU A 152 1.85 -9.96 -8.20
CA LEU A 152 2.65 -9.26 -7.20
C LEU A 152 3.62 -10.20 -6.46
N LEU A 153 3.17 -11.39 -6.07
CA LEU A 153 3.95 -12.33 -5.28
C LEU A 153 4.98 -13.10 -6.10
N ARG A 154 4.72 -13.34 -7.39
CA ARG A 154 5.62 -14.09 -8.27
C ARG A 154 7.09 -13.65 -8.20
N PRO A 155 7.45 -12.35 -8.33
CA PRO A 155 8.85 -11.94 -8.20
C PRO A 155 9.42 -12.23 -6.81
N ALA A 156 8.61 -12.18 -5.73
CA ALA A 156 9.05 -12.52 -4.38
C ALA A 156 9.59 -13.96 -4.30
N PHE A 157 8.83 -14.92 -4.84
CA PHE A 157 9.22 -16.34 -4.84
C PHE A 157 10.36 -16.67 -5.81
N GLN A 158 10.46 -15.94 -6.93
CA GLN A 158 11.46 -16.23 -7.96
C GLN A 158 12.82 -15.57 -7.69
N GLN A 159 12.82 -14.39 -7.08
CA GLN A 159 14.01 -13.54 -6.99
C GLN A 159 14.49 -13.30 -5.56
N HIS A 160 13.68 -13.59 -4.53
CA HIS A 160 13.97 -13.20 -3.15
C HIS A 160 13.82 -14.32 -2.12
N THR A 161 13.78 -15.58 -2.57
CA THR A 161 13.72 -16.76 -1.68
C THR A 161 15.05 -17.02 -0.96
N ASP A 162 16.13 -16.32 -1.32
CA ASP A 162 17.40 -16.30 -0.60
C ASP A 162 17.49 -15.23 0.51
N ASP A 163 16.57 -14.25 0.54
CA ASP A 163 16.54 -13.21 1.58
C ASP A 163 15.70 -13.68 2.78
N ALA A 164 16.35 -13.89 3.93
CA ALA A 164 15.68 -14.36 5.15
C ALA A 164 14.55 -13.43 5.64
N LYS A 165 14.65 -12.12 5.45
CA LYS A 165 13.60 -11.18 5.83
C LYS A 165 12.41 -11.29 4.88
N MET A 166 12.67 -11.41 3.57
CA MET A 166 11.61 -11.62 2.58
C MET A 166 10.90 -12.95 2.83
N VAL A 167 11.64 -14.04 3.02
CA VAL A 167 11.08 -15.35 3.32
C VAL A 167 10.22 -15.29 4.58
N SER A 168 10.72 -14.68 5.67
CA SER A 168 9.94 -14.53 6.89
C SER A 168 8.66 -13.71 6.68
N SER A 169 8.72 -12.63 5.90
CA SER A 169 7.55 -11.80 5.57
C SER A 169 6.56 -12.54 4.69
N LEU A 170 7.03 -13.32 3.72
CA LEU A 170 6.21 -14.16 2.85
C LEU A 170 5.54 -15.27 3.66
N CYS A 171 6.28 -15.97 4.53
CA CYS A 171 5.71 -16.99 5.42
C CYS A 171 4.56 -16.41 6.24
N ALA A 172 4.79 -15.28 6.92
CA ALA A 172 3.76 -14.66 7.75
C ALA A 172 2.54 -14.19 6.94
N PHE A 173 2.77 -13.60 5.76
CA PHE A 173 1.69 -13.22 4.85
C PHE A 173 0.91 -14.43 4.34
N LEU A 174 1.59 -15.49 3.90
CA LEU A 174 0.95 -16.69 3.35
C LEU A 174 0.12 -17.43 4.40
N SER A 175 0.62 -17.54 5.62
CA SER A 175 -0.13 -18.15 6.73
C SER A 175 -1.46 -17.42 6.96
N GLU A 176 -1.43 -16.09 7.08
CA GLU A 176 -2.64 -15.28 7.26
C GLU A 176 -3.55 -15.29 6.03
N ALA A 177 -2.97 -15.25 4.83
CA ALA A 177 -3.69 -15.25 3.56
C ALA A 177 -4.44 -16.57 3.35
N LEU A 178 -3.78 -17.71 3.58
CA LEU A 178 -4.38 -19.03 3.42
C LEU A 178 -5.49 -19.26 4.46
N GLU A 179 -5.25 -18.87 5.72
CA GLU A 179 -6.28 -18.93 6.77
C GLU A 179 -7.51 -18.07 6.40
N ALA A 180 -7.28 -16.85 5.91
CA ALA A 180 -8.35 -15.98 5.45
C ALA A 180 -9.13 -16.59 4.26
N LEU A 181 -8.43 -17.15 3.26
CA LEU A 181 -9.06 -17.78 2.10
C LEU A 181 -9.84 -19.04 2.49
N GLU A 182 -9.34 -19.86 3.40
CA GLU A 182 -10.05 -21.04 3.90
C GLU A 182 -11.32 -20.63 4.67
N SER A 183 -11.23 -19.61 5.52
CA SER A 183 -12.38 -19.05 6.24
C SER A 183 -13.44 -18.51 5.29
N ILE A 184 -13.05 -17.89 4.17
CA ILE A 184 -13.97 -17.43 3.13
C ILE A 184 -14.55 -18.63 2.38
N ALA A 185 -13.75 -19.61 1.98
CA ALA A 185 -14.21 -20.79 1.25
C ALA A 185 -15.20 -21.62 2.10
N ALA A 186 -14.98 -21.71 3.41
CA ALA A 186 -15.90 -22.36 4.34
C ALA A 186 -17.28 -21.67 4.40
N LYS A 187 -17.33 -20.35 4.19
CA LYS A 187 -18.56 -19.55 4.19
C LYS A 187 -19.21 -19.43 2.79
N GLY A 188 -18.40 -19.37 1.74
CA GLY A 188 -18.80 -19.11 0.35
C GLY A 188 -19.11 -20.37 -0.47
N GLY A 189 -18.92 -21.56 0.10
CA GLY A 189 -19.25 -22.83 -0.55
C GLY A 189 -18.29 -23.21 -1.70
N THR A 190 -18.74 -24.12 -2.56
CA THR A 190 -17.91 -24.81 -3.55
C THR A 190 -17.36 -23.89 -4.66
N GLU A 191 -18.07 -22.82 -5.01
CA GLU A 191 -17.68 -21.90 -6.09
C GLU A 191 -16.44 -21.08 -5.71
N VAL A 192 -16.44 -20.47 -4.51
CA VAL A 192 -15.29 -19.73 -3.99
C VAL A 192 -14.08 -20.65 -3.82
N ARG A 193 -14.29 -21.88 -3.36
CA ARG A 193 -13.21 -22.88 -3.26
C ARG A 193 -12.58 -23.17 -4.63
N ALA A 194 -13.37 -23.19 -5.71
CA ALA A 194 -12.86 -23.41 -7.06
C ALA A 194 -11.98 -22.24 -7.56
N GLU A 195 -12.24 -21.01 -7.14
CA GLU A 195 -11.42 -19.84 -7.48
C GLU A 195 -10.11 -19.78 -6.68
N VAL A 196 -10.15 -20.23 -5.42
CA VAL A 196 -8.98 -20.26 -4.52
C VAL A 196 -8.02 -21.40 -4.85
N THR A 197 -8.54 -22.56 -5.29
CA THR A 197 -7.73 -23.76 -5.53
C THR A 197 -6.55 -23.53 -6.49
N PRO A 198 -6.70 -22.87 -7.66
CA PRO A 198 -5.58 -22.58 -8.56
C PRO A 198 -4.47 -21.74 -7.91
N PHE A 199 -4.83 -20.79 -7.05
CA PHE A 199 -3.86 -19.96 -6.34
C PHE A 199 -3.06 -20.79 -5.33
N VAL A 200 -3.74 -21.66 -4.58
CA VAL A 200 -3.12 -22.56 -3.60
C VAL A 200 -2.20 -23.58 -4.28
N LEU A 201 -2.64 -24.19 -5.39
CA LEU A 201 -1.81 -25.10 -6.19
C LEU A 201 -0.57 -24.40 -6.76
N TRP A 202 -0.72 -23.15 -7.21
CA TRP A 202 0.42 -22.37 -7.67
C TRP A 202 1.45 -22.12 -6.56
N ILE A 203 1.02 -21.83 -5.33
CA ILE A 203 1.94 -21.69 -4.19
C ILE A 203 2.70 -23.00 -3.97
N SER A 204 2.00 -24.13 -3.98
CA SER A 204 2.61 -25.47 -3.84
C SER A 204 3.66 -25.73 -4.91
N ASP A 205 3.29 -25.59 -6.18
CA ASP A 205 4.18 -25.81 -7.32
C ASP A 205 5.41 -24.90 -7.26
N THR A 206 5.22 -23.64 -6.87
CA THR A 206 6.32 -22.67 -6.74
C THR A 206 7.28 -23.04 -5.61
N ILE A 207 6.76 -23.48 -4.47
CA ILE A 207 7.58 -23.96 -3.34
C ILE A 207 8.32 -25.23 -3.75
N GLY A 208 7.64 -26.20 -4.37
CA GLY A 208 8.22 -27.45 -4.87
C GLY A 208 9.34 -27.22 -5.89
N ALA A 209 9.14 -26.30 -6.83
CA ALA A 209 10.17 -25.90 -7.78
C ALA A 209 11.41 -25.30 -7.08
N GLY A 210 11.20 -24.54 -6.00
CA GLY A 210 12.27 -23.99 -5.19
C GLY A 210 13.05 -25.04 -4.39
N LEU A 211 12.40 -26.12 -3.93
CA LEU A 211 13.06 -27.26 -3.29
C LEU A 211 13.96 -28.05 -4.26
N GLY A 212 13.60 -28.08 -5.55
CA GLY A 212 14.42 -28.66 -6.62
C GLY A 212 15.58 -27.76 -7.09
N SER A 213 15.75 -26.57 -6.49
CA SER A 213 16.78 -25.62 -6.88
C SER A 213 18.19 -26.10 -6.49
N PRO A 214 19.21 -25.87 -7.34
CA PRO A 214 20.59 -26.20 -7.00
C PRO A 214 21.20 -25.25 -5.94
N LYS A 215 20.49 -24.18 -5.55
CA LYS A 215 20.96 -23.20 -4.58
C LYS A 215 20.43 -23.52 -3.19
N GLU A 216 21.33 -23.87 -2.27
CA GLU A 216 20.99 -24.24 -0.88
C GLU A 216 20.18 -23.14 -0.15
N ALA A 217 20.49 -21.87 -0.36
CA ALA A 217 19.74 -20.75 0.23
C ALA A 217 18.27 -20.73 -0.23
N VAL A 218 18.02 -21.03 -1.50
CA VAL A 218 16.65 -21.08 -2.06
C VAL A 218 15.91 -22.29 -1.51
N VAL A 219 16.59 -23.45 -1.41
CA VAL A 219 15.99 -24.66 -0.83
C VAL A 219 15.59 -24.41 0.62
N TYR A 220 16.45 -23.77 1.41
CA TYR A 220 16.13 -23.44 2.81
C TYR A 220 14.96 -22.47 2.91
N GLY A 221 14.91 -21.43 2.06
CA GLY A 221 13.77 -20.51 2.00
C GLY A 221 12.47 -21.22 1.62
N SER A 222 12.51 -22.10 0.62
CA SER A 222 11.38 -22.93 0.21
C SER A 222 10.92 -23.91 1.30
N LEU A 223 11.85 -24.49 2.08
CA LEU A 223 11.50 -25.33 3.23
C LEU A 223 10.78 -24.52 4.33
N GLN A 224 11.22 -23.29 4.61
CA GLN A 224 10.53 -22.43 5.56
C GLN A 224 9.12 -22.06 5.08
N LEU A 225 8.96 -21.76 3.79
CA LEU A 225 7.66 -21.51 3.17
C LEU A 225 6.76 -22.74 3.25
N LEU A 226 7.31 -23.93 2.96
CA LEU A 226 6.59 -25.19 3.07
C LEU A 226 6.13 -25.44 4.51
N GLN A 227 6.98 -25.19 5.51
CA GLN A 227 6.62 -25.36 6.92
C GLN A 227 5.50 -24.38 7.33
N ALA A 228 5.59 -23.12 6.88
CA ALA A 228 4.60 -22.09 7.17
C ALA A 228 3.23 -22.42 6.53
N VAL A 229 3.23 -22.91 5.29
CA VAL A 229 2.01 -23.30 4.55
C VAL A 229 1.43 -24.62 5.07
N GLY A 230 2.29 -25.61 5.32
CA GLY A 230 1.91 -26.95 5.79
C GLY A 230 1.29 -26.97 7.19
N SER A 231 1.57 -25.95 8.01
CA SER A 231 0.90 -25.78 9.31
C SER A 231 -0.58 -25.42 9.19
N TYR A 232 -1.01 -24.85 8.06
CA TYR A 232 -2.38 -24.38 7.81
C TYR A 232 -3.15 -25.23 6.82
N SER A 233 -2.46 -25.88 5.88
CA SER A 233 -3.09 -26.78 4.92
C SER A 233 -2.28 -28.07 4.82
N PRO A 234 -2.54 -29.06 5.71
CA PRO A 234 -1.84 -30.34 5.66
C PRO A 234 -2.08 -31.09 4.34
N GLU A 235 -3.16 -30.78 3.61
CA GLU A 235 -3.41 -31.32 2.27
C GLU A 235 -2.38 -30.90 1.22
N LEU A 236 -1.68 -29.76 1.41
CA LEU A 236 -0.60 -29.32 0.51
C LEU A 236 0.70 -30.11 0.72
N LEU A 237 0.91 -30.65 1.93
CA LEU A 237 2.06 -31.50 2.25
C LEU A 237 1.93 -32.89 1.60
N ASP A 238 0.72 -33.37 1.32
CA ASP A 238 0.51 -34.69 0.70
C ASP A 238 0.90 -34.70 -0.79
N GLN A 239 1.02 -33.52 -1.41
CA GLN A 239 1.37 -33.38 -2.83
C GLN A 239 2.87 -33.32 -3.12
N HIS A 240 3.73 -33.31 -2.10
CA HIS A 240 5.20 -33.16 -2.22
C HIS A 240 5.95 -34.22 -1.40
#